data_AF-A0A060C689-F1
#
_entry.id   AF-A0A060C689-F1
#
_cell.length_a   1.000
_cell.length_b   1.000
_cell.length_c   1.000
_cell.angle_alpha   90.00
_cell.angle_beta   90.00
_cell.angle_gamma   90.00
#
_symmetry.space_group_name_H-M   'P 1'
#
loop_
_entity.id
_entity.type
_entity.pdbx_description
1 polymer ?
#
loop_
_entity_poly.entity_id
_entity_poly.type
_entity_poly.pdbx_seq_one_letter_code
_entity_poly.pdbx_strand_id
1 'polypeptide(L)'
;MKAGHDLNCGFAYRELGKAFDRGDADEALLDRSLVRLFAARERLGELHPSARNRYAALGAADIDTPAHRALALRAAEQSLVLLKNAGGTLPLKPGLRLAV
;
A
#
# COMPACT_ATOMS: atom_id res chain seq x y z
N MET A 1 -16.04 7.85 -13.33
CA MET A 1 -17.01 6.74 -13.37
C MET A 1 -17.20 6.13 -14.76
N LYS A 2 -17.57 6.88 -15.82
CA LYS A 2 -17.75 6.29 -17.17
C LYS A 2 -16.53 5.50 -17.67
N ALA A 3 -15.32 5.99 -17.39
CA ALA A 3 -14.05 5.30 -17.70
C ALA A 3 -13.67 4.16 -16.72
N GLY A 4 -14.53 3.79 -15.77
CA GLY A 4 -14.28 2.70 -14.82
C GLY A 4 -13.63 3.10 -13.50
N HIS A 5 -13.52 4.39 -13.18
CA HIS A 5 -13.10 4.80 -11.83
C HIS A 5 -14.18 4.45 -10.80
N ASP A 6 -13.83 3.58 -9.84
CA ASP A 6 -14.74 3.15 -8.75
C ASP A 6 -14.49 3.92 -7.43
N LEU A 7 -13.34 4.61 -7.33
CA LEU A 7 -12.95 5.47 -6.20
C LEU A 7 -12.33 6.78 -6.70
N ASN A 8 -12.43 7.83 -5.88
CA ASN A 8 -11.74 9.09 -6.13
C ASN A 8 -10.88 9.48 -4.92
N CYS A 9 -9.55 9.43 -5.08
CA CYS A 9 -8.62 10.04 -4.15
C CYS A 9 -8.61 11.55 -4.40
N GLY A 10 -9.52 12.27 -3.75
CA GLY A 10 -9.76 13.69 -3.99
C GLY A 10 -11.21 14.07 -3.68
N PHE A 11 -11.68 15.14 -4.30
CA PHE A 11 -12.99 15.73 -4.00
C PHE A 11 -13.99 15.67 -5.17
N ALA A 12 -13.61 15.10 -6.31
CA ALA A 12 -14.42 15.12 -7.52
C ALA A 12 -15.79 14.46 -7.33
N TYR A 13 -15.88 13.45 -6.46
CA TYR A 13 -17.14 12.74 -6.24
C TYR A 13 -18.17 13.53 -5.43
N ARG A 14 -17.78 14.67 -4.82
CA ARG A 14 -18.72 15.60 -4.18
C ARG A 14 -19.68 16.23 -5.18
N GLU A 15 -19.28 16.30 -6.45
CA GLU A 15 -20.09 16.89 -7.53
C GLU A 15 -21.00 15.86 -8.21
N LEU A 16 -21.01 14.59 -7.78
CA LEU A 16 -21.81 13.53 -8.42
C LEU A 16 -23.30 13.82 -8.38
N GLY A 17 -23.82 14.35 -7.26
CA GLY A 17 -25.23 14.74 -7.18
C GLY A 17 -25.63 15.68 -8.31
N LYS A 18 -24.86 16.77 -8.52
CA LYS A 18 -25.10 17.71 -9.62
C LYS A 18 -24.93 17.06 -11.00
N ALA A 19 -24.05 16.09 -11.15
CA ALA A 19 -23.88 15.36 -12.41
C ALA A 19 -25.09 14.45 -12.70
N PHE A 20 -25.69 13.85 -11.68
CA PHE A 20 -26.94 13.08 -11.82
C PHE A 20 -28.12 14.00 -12.10
N ASP A 21 -28.23 15.14 -11.40
CA ASP A 21 -29.29 16.14 -11.63
C ASP A 21 -29.30 16.67 -13.07
N ARG A 22 -28.10 16.82 -13.68
CA ARG A 22 -27.95 17.24 -15.09
C ARG A 22 -28.10 16.10 -16.10
N GLY A 23 -28.22 14.84 -15.66
CA GLY A 23 -28.23 13.68 -16.55
C GLY A 23 -26.87 13.36 -17.19
N ASP A 24 -25.77 13.91 -16.67
CA ASP A 24 -24.42 13.65 -17.17
C ASP A 24 -23.98 12.20 -16.86
N ALA A 25 -24.61 11.55 -15.87
CA ALA A 25 -24.37 10.18 -15.48
C ALA A 25 -25.66 9.47 -15.04
N ASP A 26 -25.66 8.15 -15.18
CA ASP A 26 -26.70 7.24 -14.70
C ASP A 26 -26.32 6.70 -13.32
N GLU A 27 -27.28 6.60 -12.40
CA GLU A 27 -27.12 6.00 -11.08
C GLU A 27 -26.59 4.55 -11.16
N ALA A 28 -26.91 3.81 -12.22
CA ALA A 28 -26.37 2.48 -12.46
C ALA A 28 -24.82 2.47 -12.56
N LEU A 29 -24.18 3.58 -12.93
CA LEU A 29 -22.71 3.70 -12.87
C LEU A 29 -22.22 3.77 -11.42
N LEU A 30 -22.97 4.41 -10.53
CA LEU A 30 -22.65 4.52 -9.11
C LEU A 30 -22.79 3.16 -8.45
N ASP A 31 -23.90 2.46 -8.70
CA ASP A 31 -24.14 1.12 -8.16
C ASP A 31 -23.02 0.14 -8.52
N ARG A 32 -22.59 0.14 -9.78
CA ARG A 32 -21.46 -0.70 -10.21
C ARG A 32 -20.18 -0.37 -9.44
N SER A 33 -19.89 0.91 -9.22
CA SER A 33 -18.72 1.35 -8.46
C SER A 33 -18.82 0.91 -7.00
N LEU A 34 -20.01 1.05 -6.41
CA LEU A 34 -20.30 0.67 -5.03
C LEU A 34 -20.15 -0.84 -4.82
N VAL A 35 -20.74 -1.66 -5.70
CA VAL A 35 -20.63 -3.12 -5.64
C VAL A 35 -19.17 -3.55 -5.70
N ARG A 36 -18.36 -2.98 -6.61
CA ARG A 36 -16.93 -3.31 -6.71
C ARG A 36 -16.15 -2.94 -5.46
N LEU A 37 -16.38 -1.72 -4.93
CA LEU A 37 -15.74 -1.24 -3.71
C LEU A 37 -16.09 -2.14 -2.52
N PHE A 38 -17.37 -2.38 -2.28
CA PHE A 38 -17.82 -3.16 -1.14
C PHE A 38 -17.52 -4.65 -1.28
N ALA A 39 -17.44 -5.19 -2.50
CA ALA A 39 -16.93 -6.55 -2.72
C ALA A 39 -15.46 -6.70 -2.29
N ALA A 40 -14.63 -5.65 -2.48
CA ALA A 40 -13.26 -5.67 -1.96
C ALA A 40 -13.24 -5.62 -0.43
N ARG A 41 -14.05 -4.74 0.19
CA ARG A 41 -14.15 -4.62 1.66
C ARG A 41 -14.69 -5.89 2.32
N GLU A 42 -15.63 -6.56 1.66
CA GLU A 42 -16.15 -7.85 2.10
C GLU A 42 -15.07 -8.93 2.09
N ARG A 43 -14.27 -9.02 1.02
CA ARG A 43 -13.13 -9.96 0.95
C ARG A 43 -12.06 -9.68 2.01
N LEU A 44 -11.92 -8.43 2.44
CA LEU A 44 -11.04 -8.03 3.55
C LEU A 44 -11.65 -8.32 4.94
N GLY A 45 -12.91 -8.75 4.99
CA GLY A 45 -13.65 -9.05 6.21
C GLY A 45 -14.06 -7.82 7.01
N GLU A 46 -14.10 -6.63 6.38
CA GLU A 46 -14.45 -5.38 7.06
C GLU A 46 -15.93 -5.28 7.44
N LEU A 47 -16.80 -6.04 6.78
CA LEU A 47 -18.24 -6.07 7.08
C LEU A 47 -18.61 -7.23 8.03
N HIS A 48 -17.61 -7.97 8.52
CA HIS A 48 -17.79 -9.08 9.46
C HIS A 48 -17.42 -8.66 10.89
N PRO A 49 -17.97 -9.32 11.93
CA PRO A 49 -17.50 -9.13 13.30
C PRO A 49 -16.00 -9.39 13.42
N SER A 50 -15.30 -8.63 14.25
CA SER A 50 -13.83 -8.72 14.41
C SER A 50 -13.34 -10.14 14.70
N ALA A 51 -14.10 -10.93 15.46
CA ALA A 51 -13.78 -12.34 15.75
C ALA A 51 -13.67 -13.24 14.50
N ARG A 52 -14.23 -12.82 13.37
CA ARG A 52 -14.17 -13.53 12.08
C ARG A 52 -13.16 -12.91 11.10
N ASN A 53 -12.49 -11.82 11.48
CA ASN A 53 -11.49 -11.16 10.65
C ASN A 53 -10.08 -11.48 11.17
N ARG A 54 -9.33 -12.28 10.40
CA ARG A 54 -7.96 -12.68 10.76
C ARG A 54 -6.99 -11.51 10.99
N TYR A 55 -7.29 -10.34 10.42
CA TYR A 55 -6.47 -9.15 10.56
C TYR A 55 -6.83 -8.32 11.80
N ALA A 56 -8.00 -8.55 12.39
CA ALA A 56 -8.48 -7.76 13.54
C ALA A 56 -7.71 -8.04 14.84
N ALA A 57 -6.95 -9.13 14.90
CA ALA A 57 -6.08 -9.46 16.03
C ALA A 57 -4.71 -8.76 15.98
N LEU A 58 -4.33 -8.18 14.83
CA LEU A 58 -3.05 -7.50 14.68
C LEU A 58 -3.04 -6.19 15.46
N GLY A 59 -1.93 -5.90 16.12
CA GLY A 59 -1.77 -4.69 16.94
C GLY A 59 -0.33 -4.17 16.95
N ALA A 60 -0.04 -3.28 17.90
CA ALA A 60 1.26 -2.64 18.00
C ALA A 60 2.43 -3.63 18.22
N ALA A 61 2.17 -4.79 18.83
CA ALA A 61 3.17 -5.84 19.03
C ALA A 61 3.64 -6.50 17.73
N ASP A 62 2.83 -6.44 16.66
CA ASP A 62 3.17 -6.98 15.34
C ASP A 62 3.94 -5.97 14.48
N ILE A 63 4.09 -4.72 14.96
CA ILE A 63 4.79 -3.64 14.27
C ILE A 63 6.27 -3.66 14.68
N ASP A 64 7.16 -3.48 13.71
CA ASP A 64 8.61 -3.38 13.93
C ASP A 64 9.20 -4.51 14.80
N THR A 65 8.75 -5.75 14.54
CA THR A 65 9.29 -6.91 15.25
C THR A 65 10.77 -7.13 14.90
N PRO A 66 11.55 -7.82 15.76
CA PRO A 66 12.93 -8.21 15.42
C PRO A 66 13.04 -8.95 14.08
N ALA A 67 12.05 -9.78 13.74
CA ALA A 67 11.99 -10.48 12.47
C ALA A 67 11.78 -9.53 11.28
N HIS A 68 10.91 -8.52 11.41
CA HIS A 68 10.71 -7.49 10.38
C HIS A 68 11.98 -6.67 10.15
N ARG A 69 12.67 -6.26 11.22
CA ARG A 69 13.96 -5.54 11.10
C ARG A 69 15.05 -6.38 10.45
N ALA A 70 15.14 -7.67 10.80
CA ALA A 70 16.08 -8.58 10.16
C ALA A 70 15.78 -8.76 8.65
N LEU A 71 14.50 -8.82 8.27
CA LEU A 71 14.11 -8.84 6.86
C LEU A 71 14.46 -7.53 6.15
N ALA A 72 14.19 -6.39 6.77
CA ALA A 72 14.51 -5.07 6.23
C ALA A 72 16.03 -4.89 6.03
N LEU A 73 16.85 -5.34 6.99
CA LEU A 73 18.31 -5.33 6.86
C LEU A 73 18.77 -6.14 5.65
N ARG A 74 18.27 -7.38 5.49
CA ARG A 74 18.61 -8.21 4.33
C ARG A 74 18.21 -7.56 3.01
N ALA A 75 17.01 -6.98 2.96
CA ALA A 75 16.54 -6.25 1.77
C ALA A 75 17.44 -5.05 1.47
N ALA A 76 17.85 -4.29 2.48
CA ALA A 76 18.77 -3.16 2.34
C ALA A 76 20.13 -3.61 1.78
N GLU A 77 20.75 -4.63 2.37
CA GLU A 77 22.03 -5.21 1.93
C GLU A 77 21.98 -5.67 0.47
N GLN A 78 20.86 -6.30 0.07
CA GLN A 78 20.65 -6.79 -1.30
C GLN A 78 20.25 -5.70 -2.30
N SER A 79 19.79 -4.53 -1.83
CA SER A 79 19.36 -3.42 -2.69
C SER A 79 20.50 -2.49 -3.12
N LEU A 80 21.67 -2.60 -2.49
CA LEU A 80 22.82 -1.75 -2.79
C LEU A 80 23.36 -2.04 -4.19
N VAL A 81 23.59 -0.96 -4.97
CA VAL A 81 24.18 -1.05 -6.31
C VAL A 81 25.59 -0.48 -6.30
N LEU A 82 26.58 -1.33 -6.56
CA LEU A 82 27.98 -0.93 -6.68
C LEU A 82 28.27 -0.43 -8.10
N LEU A 83 28.25 0.89 -8.29
CA LEU A 83 28.47 1.51 -9.60
C LEU A 83 29.92 1.49 -10.08
N LYS A 84 30.89 1.52 -9.14
CA LYS A 84 32.32 1.56 -9.43
C LYS A 84 33.12 0.95 -8.29
N ASN A 85 34.11 0.11 -8.61
CA ASN A 85 35.09 -0.42 -7.67
C ASN A 85 36.49 -0.40 -8.31
N ALA A 86 37.09 0.78 -8.41
CA ALA A 86 38.42 0.93 -9.00
C ALA A 86 39.52 0.47 -8.04
N GLY A 87 40.56 -0.19 -8.57
CA GLY A 87 41.71 -0.64 -7.80
C GLY A 87 41.41 -1.68 -6.71
N GLY A 88 40.23 -2.32 -6.74
CA GLY A 88 39.83 -3.33 -5.75
C GLY A 88 39.70 -2.77 -4.32
N THR A 89 39.14 -1.56 -4.19
CA THR A 89 39.03 -0.87 -2.89
C THR A 89 38.06 -1.60 -1.95
N LEU A 90 36.96 -2.14 -2.48
CA LEU A 90 36.00 -2.94 -1.71
C LEU A 90 36.18 -4.44 -1.98
N PRO A 91 35.99 -5.32 -0.97
CA PRO A 91 35.62 -5.00 0.42
C PRO A 91 36.79 -4.41 1.22
N LEU A 92 36.49 -3.54 2.19
CA LEU A 92 37.50 -2.94 3.07
C LEU A 92 38.18 -4.02 3.92
N LYS A 93 39.50 -3.91 4.10
CA LYS A 93 40.25 -4.83 4.95
C LYS A 93 39.97 -4.57 6.44
N PRO A 94 39.94 -5.61 7.29
CA PRO A 94 39.83 -5.45 8.74
C PRO A 94 40.96 -4.58 9.32
N GLY A 95 40.67 -3.84 10.39
CA GLY A 95 41.68 -3.05 11.14
C GLY A 95 42.03 -1.68 10.57
N LEU A 96 41.40 -1.24 9.46
CA LEU A 96 41.52 0.13 8.98
C LEU A 96 40.87 1.12 9.95
N ARG A 97 41.50 2.30 10.10
CA ARG A 97 40.85 3.46 10.70
C ARG A 97 40.07 4.17 9.59
N LEU A 98 38.76 4.22 9.75
CA LEU A 98 37.85 4.85 8.80
C LEU A 98 37.40 6.20 9.37
N ALA A 99 37.41 7.23 8.53
CA ALA A 99 36.64 8.45 8.78
C ALA A 99 35.25 8.24 8.17
N VAL A 100 34.21 8.56 8.93
CA VAL A 100 32.80 8.47 8.53
C VAL A 100 32.20 9.87 8.52
#